data_AF-A0A1H9LW26-F1
#
_entry.id   AF-A0A1H9LW26-F1
#
_cell.length_a   1.000
_cell.length_b   1.000
_cell.length_c   1.000
_cell.angle_alpha   90.00
_cell.angle_beta   90.00
_cell.angle_gamma   90.00
#
_symmetry.space_group_name_H-M   'P 1'
#
loop_
_entity.id
_entity.type
_entity.pdbx_description
1 polymer ?
#
loop_
_entity_poly.entity_id
_entity_poly.type
_entity_poly.pdbx_seq_one_letter_code
_entity_poly.pdbx_strand_id
1 'polypeptide(L)'
;MHSNDTHANLANIARKVTAVKEVRAKKPNALLLDAGDVFSGTLYFNEFKGQADLAFMNLMKYDVMTFGNHEFDLGATPEGHQALVDFIKGSQFPFVSSNIDFSKDTKFTGLFTDLISSEPQNGKIYNGIIKEMNGEKVGIFGLTTAETKDISSPGSIAFEDYITEAKKAVKAFEDKGVNKIIALTHIGYDDNPAYDNDQILAKSVEGIDVIVGGHSHTQLDKPVVVDKNIAGQAKDATLIVQAYQYNDYLGTLDVTFNNKGVVVAHNGALLKVADYVEDGQALATLKPFKDKVEELSNTETGATASIALDNPRTGGDNIKPSVRKNETPLGNLITDGMLKKAKQYNNDVIMALQNGGGIRAGINQGPITVGEVITVLPFGNTLATMSLTGKELKEALEVSVGQYPAENGGFLHVSGAKVEFDSTKAKGQRIVKVSYMDGQGKYVEIQDNVTYTIATNAFTAKGGDGYDVFKKAYEEGRVTDLGLSDWENLAEHITSLGTVNPKVEGRVVDVSNSQVPDENIAETEFSGTVTTPKVYEGNVTVDINNISILENAVVKGHLIITGTVINELSFVNVKVEGNLDLSKIDVDKVDFDGITVNGETIL
;
A
#
# COMPACT_ATOMS: atom_id res chain seq x y z
N MET A 1 -14.02 3.13 25.23
CA MET A 1 -13.50 3.82 24.03
C MET A 1 -12.32 3.02 23.53
N HIS A 2 -12.08 2.99 22.22
CA HIS A 2 -10.93 2.30 21.66
C HIS A 2 -10.38 2.95 20.40
N SER A 3 -9.10 2.69 20.13
CA SER A 3 -8.44 2.88 18.83
C SER A 3 -7.54 1.70 18.52
N ASN A 4 -7.09 1.65 17.28
CA ASN A 4 -6.21 0.64 16.71
C ASN A 4 -5.56 1.24 15.45
N ASP A 5 -4.42 0.71 15.03
CA ASP A 5 -3.83 0.98 13.71
C ASP A 5 -3.64 2.48 13.44
N THR A 6 -3.12 3.21 14.43
CA THR A 6 -2.93 4.66 14.29
C THR A 6 -1.73 5.01 13.42
N HIS A 7 -0.73 4.13 13.34
CA HIS A 7 0.41 4.21 12.43
C HIS A 7 1.00 5.62 12.32
N ALA A 8 1.33 6.23 13.46
CA ALA A 8 1.90 7.57 13.53
C ALA A 8 1.13 8.69 12.77
N ASN A 9 -0.17 8.51 12.51
CA ASN A 9 -0.99 9.49 11.80
C ASN A 9 -1.51 10.57 12.77
N LEU A 10 -0.76 11.65 12.90
CA LEU A 10 -1.07 12.74 13.85
C LEU A 10 -1.90 13.89 13.25
N ALA A 11 -2.29 13.84 11.98
CA ALA A 11 -3.05 14.91 11.33
C ALA A 11 -4.38 15.23 12.03
N ASN A 12 -5.07 14.20 12.54
CA ASN A 12 -6.36 14.31 13.23
C ASN A 12 -6.25 14.27 14.76
N ILE A 13 -5.03 14.22 15.32
CA ILE A 13 -4.85 13.94 16.75
C ILE A 13 -5.47 15.00 17.66
N ALA A 14 -5.42 16.28 17.27
CA ALA A 14 -6.01 17.37 18.04
C ALA A 14 -7.55 17.26 18.11
N ARG A 15 -8.18 16.78 17.03
CA ARG A 15 -9.63 16.51 17.00
C ARG A 15 -9.96 15.27 17.84
N LYS A 16 -9.13 14.23 17.78
CA LYS A 16 -9.30 13.01 18.60
C LYS A 16 -9.23 13.32 20.10
N VAL A 17 -8.33 14.22 20.51
CA VAL A 17 -8.26 14.69 21.90
C VAL A 17 -9.58 15.33 22.33
N THR A 18 -10.20 16.18 21.50
CA THR A 18 -11.53 16.75 21.77
C THR A 18 -12.59 15.65 21.88
N ALA A 19 -12.64 14.70 20.94
CA ALA A 19 -13.59 13.60 20.95
C ALA A 19 -13.50 12.77 22.25
N VAL A 20 -12.28 12.42 22.69
CA VAL A 20 -12.05 11.72 23.97
C VAL A 20 -12.50 12.54 25.17
N LYS A 21 -12.19 13.86 25.20
CA LYS A 21 -12.62 14.77 26.27
C LYS A 21 -14.15 14.84 26.35
N GLU A 22 -14.84 14.92 25.22
CA GLU A 22 -16.31 14.97 25.17
C GLU A 22 -16.97 13.67 25.64
N VAL A 23 -16.42 12.51 25.25
CA VAL A 23 -16.92 11.22 25.73
C VAL A 23 -16.74 11.12 27.25
N ARG A 24 -15.58 11.50 27.78
CA ARG A 24 -15.32 11.46 29.23
C ARG A 24 -16.11 12.49 30.03
N ALA A 25 -16.44 13.64 29.45
CA ALA A 25 -17.35 14.58 30.08
C ALA A 25 -18.74 13.97 30.34
N LYS A 26 -19.19 13.08 29.45
CA LYS A 26 -20.46 12.34 29.60
C LYS A 26 -20.30 11.05 30.41
N LYS A 27 -19.15 10.39 30.30
CA LYS A 27 -18.83 9.09 30.90
C LYS A 27 -17.45 9.11 31.57
N PRO A 28 -17.32 9.68 32.79
CA PRO A 28 -16.02 9.87 33.43
C PRO A 28 -15.19 8.60 33.64
N ASN A 29 -15.86 7.46 33.81
CA ASN A 29 -15.23 6.15 34.04
C ASN A 29 -15.00 5.35 32.74
N ALA A 30 -15.19 5.94 31.57
CA ALA A 30 -14.99 5.23 30.30
C ALA A 30 -13.50 4.92 30.09
N LEU A 31 -13.18 3.63 29.97
CA LEU A 31 -11.85 3.16 29.59
C LEU A 31 -11.48 3.64 28.18
N LEU A 32 -10.21 3.94 27.97
CA LEU A 32 -9.63 4.16 26.64
C LEU A 32 -8.55 3.12 26.37
N LEU A 33 -8.81 2.22 25.42
CA LEU A 33 -7.93 1.10 25.09
C LEU A 33 -7.29 1.32 23.71
N ASP A 34 -6.04 0.88 23.53
CA ASP A 34 -5.41 0.84 22.21
C ASP A 34 -5.07 -0.59 21.80
N ALA A 35 -5.52 -0.98 20.60
CA ALA A 35 -5.35 -2.34 20.10
C ALA A 35 -4.04 -2.53 19.30
N GLY A 36 -3.03 -1.66 19.42
CA GLY A 36 -1.72 -1.84 18.79
C GLY A 36 -1.57 -1.14 17.44
N ASP A 37 -0.36 -1.20 16.89
CA ASP A 37 0.10 -0.49 15.69
C ASP A 37 -0.02 1.04 15.83
N VAL A 38 0.63 1.55 16.88
CA VAL A 38 0.93 2.97 16.99
C VAL A 38 2.17 3.31 16.15
N PHE A 39 3.10 2.36 16.04
CA PHE A 39 4.36 2.54 15.33
C PHE A 39 4.22 2.50 13.81
N SER A 40 5.23 3.05 13.13
CA SER A 40 5.38 3.12 11.68
C SER A 40 4.28 3.90 10.94
N GLY A 41 4.52 4.26 9.67
CA GLY A 41 3.49 4.86 8.80
C GLY A 41 3.73 6.31 8.37
N THR A 42 4.37 7.16 9.17
CA THR A 42 4.67 8.56 8.78
C THR A 42 6.03 9.03 9.26
N LEU A 43 6.49 10.18 8.76
CA LEU A 43 7.71 10.85 9.23
C LEU A 43 7.74 11.10 10.74
N TYR A 44 6.58 11.18 11.41
CA TYR A 44 6.54 11.28 12.87
C TYR A 44 7.19 10.05 13.52
N PHE A 45 6.92 8.84 13.01
CA PHE A 45 7.59 7.65 13.52
C PHE A 45 9.07 7.64 13.15
N ASN A 46 9.41 7.97 11.90
CA ASN A 46 10.80 7.97 11.44
C ASN A 46 11.70 8.85 12.31
N GLU A 47 11.24 10.04 12.65
CA GLU A 47 11.98 10.99 13.47
C GLU A 47 11.88 10.68 14.97
N PHE A 48 10.67 10.46 15.48
CA PHE A 48 10.42 10.44 16.92
C PHE A 48 10.29 9.04 17.52
N LYS A 49 10.34 7.98 16.69
CA LYS A 49 10.32 6.58 17.15
C LYS A 49 9.19 6.29 18.15
N GLY A 50 7.98 6.79 17.83
CA GLY A 50 6.76 6.65 18.64
C GLY A 50 6.57 7.68 19.77
N GLN A 51 7.57 8.52 20.07
CA GLN A 51 7.48 9.48 21.18
C GLN A 51 6.47 10.62 20.90
N ALA A 52 6.25 10.97 19.63
CA ALA A 52 5.24 11.94 19.25
C ALA A 52 3.83 11.44 19.61
N ASP A 53 3.49 10.21 19.20
CA ASP A 53 2.24 9.52 19.53
C ASP A 53 2.04 9.37 21.04
N LEU A 54 3.10 8.95 21.75
CA LEU A 54 3.09 8.75 23.19
C LEU A 54 2.68 10.01 23.96
N ALA A 55 3.10 11.19 23.50
CA ALA A 55 2.72 12.46 24.10
C ALA A 55 1.19 12.64 24.10
N PHE A 56 0.52 12.24 23.02
CA PHE A 56 -0.94 12.32 22.90
C PHE A 56 -1.65 11.17 23.62
N MET A 57 -1.09 9.96 23.62
CA MET A 57 -1.65 8.85 24.40
C MET A 57 -1.64 9.18 25.90
N ASN A 58 -0.55 9.77 26.40
CA ASN A 58 -0.46 10.25 27.78
C ASN A 58 -1.43 11.41 28.04
N LEU A 59 -1.53 12.39 27.12
CA LEU A 59 -2.50 13.50 27.21
C LEU A 59 -3.95 13.00 27.27
N MET A 60 -4.26 12.01 26.43
CA MET A 60 -5.56 11.33 26.39
C MET A 60 -5.71 10.29 27.49
N LYS A 61 -4.74 10.10 28.39
CA LYS A 61 -4.80 9.16 29.51
C LYS A 61 -5.32 7.78 29.08
N TYR A 62 -4.66 7.14 28.13
CA TYR A 62 -4.98 5.74 27.80
C TYR A 62 -4.96 4.88 29.06
N ASP A 63 -5.81 3.87 29.11
CA ASP A 63 -5.90 2.95 30.25
C ASP A 63 -5.02 1.72 30.06
N VAL A 64 -4.95 1.19 28.83
CA VAL A 64 -4.20 -0.01 28.47
C VAL A 64 -3.90 0.00 26.96
N MET A 65 -2.77 -0.55 26.57
CA MET A 65 -2.43 -0.86 25.18
C MET A 65 -2.00 -2.33 25.04
N THR A 66 -2.37 -2.99 23.94
CA THR A 66 -1.69 -4.23 23.49
C THR A 66 -0.67 -3.90 22.40
N PHE A 67 0.18 -4.85 22.04
CA PHE A 67 1.14 -4.68 20.93
C PHE A 67 0.50 -5.12 19.62
N GLY A 68 0.77 -4.38 18.55
CA GLY A 68 0.67 -4.84 17.19
C GLY A 68 2.02 -5.28 16.63
N ASN A 69 2.03 -5.66 15.35
CA ASN A 69 3.26 -6.11 14.72
C ASN A 69 4.25 -4.95 14.50
N HIS A 70 3.77 -3.74 14.21
CA HIS A 70 4.65 -2.60 13.89
C HIS A 70 5.43 -2.07 15.09
N GLU A 71 5.02 -2.40 16.32
CA GLU A 71 5.82 -2.11 17.51
C GLU A 71 7.22 -2.76 17.47
N PHE A 72 7.40 -3.81 16.65
CA PHE A 72 8.64 -4.59 16.55
C PHE A 72 9.51 -4.24 15.32
N ASP A 73 9.12 -3.26 14.50
CA ASP A 73 9.78 -2.98 13.21
C ASP A 73 11.26 -2.62 13.33
N LEU A 74 11.63 -1.95 14.43
CA LEU A 74 12.99 -1.49 14.65
C LEU A 74 13.88 -2.57 15.29
N GLY A 75 13.36 -3.77 15.59
CA GLY A 75 14.12 -4.81 16.27
C GLY A 75 15.34 -5.34 15.52
N ALA A 76 15.37 -5.22 14.18
CA ALA A 76 16.52 -5.58 13.35
C ALA A 76 17.56 -4.45 13.19
N THR A 77 17.28 -3.24 13.67
CA THR A 77 18.23 -2.12 13.66
C THR A 77 19.39 -2.37 14.63
N PRO A 78 20.54 -1.68 14.49
CA PRO A 78 21.63 -1.77 15.48
C PRO A 78 21.19 -1.46 16.93
N GLU A 79 20.19 -0.58 17.08
CA GLU A 79 19.61 -0.21 18.37
C GLU A 79 18.67 -1.30 18.94
N GLY A 80 18.19 -2.22 18.10
CA GLY A 80 17.21 -3.25 18.42
C GLY A 80 15.89 -2.65 18.94
N HIS A 81 15.24 -3.33 19.88
CA HIS A 81 13.97 -2.86 20.47
C HIS A 81 14.08 -1.66 21.43
N GLN A 82 15.15 -0.86 21.36
CA GLN A 82 15.33 0.26 22.29
C GLN A 82 14.20 1.29 22.19
N ALA A 83 13.76 1.62 20.97
CA ALA A 83 12.64 2.54 20.77
C ALA A 83 11.34 2.04 21.42
N LEU A 84 11.01 0.75 21.26
CA LEU A 84 9.86 0.13 21.90
C LEU A 84 9.99 0.17 23.43
N VAL A 85 11.16 -0.15 23.97
CA VAL A 85 11.44 -0.08 25.42
C VAL A 85 11.27 1.34 25.97
N ASP A 86 11.73 2.35 25.24
CA ASP A 86 11.60 3.75 25.66
C ASP A 86 10.15 4.23 25.56
N PHE A 87 9.41 3.80 24.54
CA PHE A 87 7.98 4.02 24.43
C PHE A 87 7.21 3.41 25.61
N ILE A 88 7.49 2.16 25.94
CA ILE A 88 6.89 1.48 27.10
C ILE A 88 7.21 2.27 28.37
N LYS A 89 8.48 2.57 28.65
CA LYS A 89 8.88 3.28 29.88
C LYS A 89 8.29 4.68 29.99
N GLY A 90 8.07 5.38 28.87
CA GLY A 90 7.47 6.71 28.84
C GLY A 90 5.94 6.73 28.96
N SER A 91 5.28 5.57 28.80
CA SER A 91 3.83 5.47 28.90
C SER A 91 3.32 5.68 30.32
N GLN A 92 2.18 6.38 30.42
CA GLN A 92 1.44 6.56 31.68
C GLN A 92 0.33 5.53 31.84
N PHE A 93 0.50 4.37 31.21
CA PHE A 93 -0.43 3.26 31.22
C PHE A 93 0.34 1.93 31.12
N PRO A 94 -0.25 0.81 31.57
CA PRO A 94 0.32 -0.52 31.38
C PRO A 94 0.05 -1.07 29.97
N PHE A 95 0.84 -2.08 29.61
CA PHE A 95 0.64 -2.90 28.43
C PHE A 95 0.14 -4.29 28.83
N VAL A 96 -0.64 -4.91 27.95
CA VAL A 96 -1.07 -6.30 28.07
C VAL A 96 -0.65 -7.10 26.85
N SER A 97 -0.13 -8.31 27.06
CA SER A 97 0.08 -9.31 26.02
C SER A 97 0.26 -10.68 26.65
N SER A 98 -0.64 -11.61 26.34
CA SER A 98 -0.63 -12.97 26.88
C SER A 98 0.15 -13.95 26.01
N ASN A 99 0.41 -13.62 24.74
CA ASN A 99 1.03 -14.54 23.79
C ASN A 99 2.39 -14.08 23.26
N ILE A 100 3.01 -13.08 23.88
CA ILE A 100 4.39 -12.67 23.57
C ILE A 100 5.33 -13.05 24.72
N ASP A 101 6.40 -13.77 24.39
CA ASP A 101 7.51 -14.03 25.31
C ASP A 101 8.68 -13.07 25.06
N PHE A 102 8.79 -12.07 25.93
CA PHE A 102 9.87 -11.08 25.93
C PHE A 102 11.14 -11.57 26.65
N SER A 103 11.12 -12.72 27.32
CA SER A 103 12.18 -13.13 28.27
C SER A 103 13.56 -13.32 27.64
N LYS A 104 13.61 -13.58 26.33
CA LYS A 104 14.86 -13.76 25.57
C LYS A 104 15.49 -12.47 25.10
N ASP A 105 14.80 -11.33 25.20
CA ASP A 105 15.40 -10.03 24.94
C ASP A 105 15.69 -9.30 26.26
N THR A 106 16.98 -9.22 26.58
CA THR A 106 17.49 -8.59 27.80
C THR A 106 17.07 -7.13 27.97
N LYS A 107 16.69 -6.40 26.91
CA LYS A 107 16.20 -5.02 27.00
C LYS A 107 14.86 -4.91 27.75
N PHE A 108 14.06 -5.98 27.75
CA PHE A 108 12.78 -6.07 28.46
C PHE A 108 12.92 -6.59 29.90
N THR A 109 14.14 -6.84 30.37
CA THR A 109 14.39 -7.28 31.75
C THR A 109 13.78 -6.30 32.74
N GLY A 110 12.88 -6.80 33.59
CA GLY A 110 12.17 -6.01 34.59
C GLY A 110 11.05 -5.13 34.04
N LEU A 111 10.76 -5.16 32.73
CA LEU A 111 9.57 -4.54 32.13
C LEU A 111 8.41 -5.52 31.99
N PHE A 112 8.72 -6.79 31.69
CA PHE A 112 7.74 -7.85 31.43
C PHE A 112 7.55 -8.78 32.64
N THR A 113 6.31 -9.19 32.85
CA THR A 113 5.92 -10.33 33.68
C THR A 113 4.75 -11.07 33.03
N ASP A 114 4.77 -12.39 33.13
CA ASP A 114 3.73 -13.32 32.66
C ASP A 114 2.50 -13.40 33.60
N LEU A 115 2.40 -12.49 34.58
CA LEU A 115 1.36 -12.51 35.60
C LEU A 115 0.18 -11.61 35.27
N ILE A 116 -0.99 -11.96 35.81
CA ILE A 116 -2.14 -11.05 35.90
C ILE A 116 -1.99 -10.14 37.10
N SER A 117 -2.06 -8.82 36.89
CA SER A 117 -1.95 -7.81 37.96
C SER A 117 -3.27 -7.10 38.23
N SER A 118 -3.64 -6.98 39.51
CA SER A 118 -4.70 -6.06 39.97
C SER A 118 -4.19 -4.65 40.30
N GLU A 119 -2.87 -4.47 40.33
CA GLU A 119 -2.20 -3.20 40.60
C GLU A 119 -1.12 -2.96 39.52
N PRO A 120 -1.51 -2.84 38.24
CA PRO A 120 -0.55 -2.68 37.17
C PRO A 120 0.18 -1.34 37.28
N GLN A 121 1.48 -1.36 37.02
CA GLN A 121 2.30 -0.15 36.96
C GLN A 121 2.35 0.37 35.52
N ASN A 122 2.42 1.69 35.39
CA ASN A 122 2.66 2.34 34.10
C ASN A 122 4.01 1.90 33.52
N GLY A 123 4.07 1.74 32.20
CA GLY A 123 5.30 1.32 31.51
C GLY A 123 5.82 -0.06 31.91
N LYS A 124 4.89 -0.98 32.22
CA LYS A 124 5.14 -2.40 32.43
C LYS A 124 4.22 -3.24 31.55
N ILE A 125 4.65 -4.47 31.28
CA ILE A 125 3.96 -5.44 30.45
C ILE A 125 3.49 -6.59 31.35
N TYR A 126 2.21 -6.94 31.20
CA TYR A 126 1.56 -8.03 31.92
C TYR A 126 0.86 -8.98 30.93
N ASN A 127 0.63 -10.25 31.29
CA ASN A 127 -0.27 -11.09 30.49
C ASN A 127 -1.68 -10.50 30.44
N GLY A 128 -2.15 -9.99 31.58
CA GLY A 128 -3.40 -9.27 31.70
C GLY A 128 -3.47 -8.44 32.97
N ILE A 129 -4.48 -7.60 33.07
CA ILE A 129 -4.74 -6.76 34.23
C ILE A 129 -6.18 -6.88 34.69
N ILE A 130 -6.44 -6.53 35.95
CA ILE A 130 -7.79 -6.39 36.51
C ILE A 130 -8.03 -4.92 36.83
N LYS A 131 -9.07 -4.34 36.24
CA LYS A 131 -9.55 -2.99 36.56
C LYS A 131 -10.81 -3.09 37.40
N GLU A 132 -10.85 -2.35 38.50
CA GLU A 132 -12.07 -2.19 39.28
C GLU A 132 -12.89 -1.02 38.72
N MET A 133 -14.14 -1.29 38.38
CA MET A 133 -15.06 -0.32 37.80
C MET A 133 -16.39 -0.38 38.53
N ASN A 134 -16.73 0.68 39.27
CA ASN A 134 -17.96 0.77 40.06
C ASN A 134 -18.16 -0.44 41.02
N GLY A 135 -17.07 -0.95 41.61
CA GLY A 135 -17.08 -2.12 42.51
C GLY A 135 -17.07 -3.49 41.83
N GLU A 136 -17.06 -3.53 40.49
CA GLU A 136 -16.96 -4.76 39.70
C GLU A 136 -15.56 -4.93 39.11
N LYS A 137 -15.10 -6.17 38.98
CA LYS A 137 -13.80 -6.49 38.36
C LYS A 137 -13.98 -6.73 36.86
N VAL A 138 -13.13 -6.09 36.06
CA VAL A 138 -13.01 -6.31 34.62
C VAL A 138 -11.59 -6.77 34.30
N GLY A 139 -11.47 -7.96 33.72
CA GLY A 139 -10.21 -8.51 33.24
C GLY A 139 -9.91 -8.01 31.83
N ILE A 140 -8.65 -7.65 31.56
CA ILE A 140 -8.19 -7.22 30.24
C ILE A 140 -6.89 -7.96 29.94
N PHE A 141 -6.83 -8.72 28.85
CA PHE A 141 -5.60 -9.35 28.37
C PHE A 141 -5.32 -8.99 26.92
N GLY A 142 -4.06 -9.09 26.52
CA GLY A 142 -3.60 -8.74 25.19
C GLY A 142 -3.34 -9.96 24.32
N LEU A 143 -3.52 -9.83 23.00
CA LEU A 143 -3.01 -10.78 22.01
C LEU A 143 -2.40 -10.01 20.84
N THR A 144 -1.34 -10.56 20.25
CA THR A 144 -0.65 -10.00 19.07
C THR A 144 -0.44 -11.08 18.02
N THR A 145 -0.55 -10.72 16.75
CA THR A 145 -0.45 -11.68 15.64
C THR A 145 0.84 -12.50 15.67
N ALA A 146 0.74 -13.82 15.52
CA ALA A 146 1.91 -14.69 15.43
C ALA A 146 2.69 -14.49 14.11
N GLU A 147 2.06 -13.86 13.12
CA GLU A 147 2.68 -13.45 11.86
C GLU A 147 3.75 -12.37 12.05
N THR A 148 3.79 -11.69 13.21
CA THR A 148 4.80 -10.66 13.54
C THR A 148 6.24 -11.15 13.29
N LYS A 149 6.51 -12.45 13.48
CA LYS A 149 7.81 -13.08 13.19
C LYS A 149 8.25 -12.96 11.72
N ASP A 150 7.27 -12.88 10.81
CA ASP A 150 7.46 -12.89 9.36
C ASP A 150 7.21 -11.50 8.74
N ILE A 151 6.37 -10.66 9.37
CA ILE A 151 5.94 -9.35 8.84
C ILE A 151 6.56 -8.13 9.54
N SER A 152 7.42 -8.36 10.53
CA SER A 152 8.16 -7.31 11.24
C SER A 152 9.58 -7.79 11.57
N SER A 153 10.22 -7.24 12.61
CA SER A 153 11.60 -7.54 13.00
C SER A 153 11.77 -7.90 14.48
N PRO A 154 11.01 -8.84 15.05
CA PRO A 154 10.96 -9.08 16.50
C PRO A 154 12.19 -9.78 17.10
N GLY A 155 13.21 -10.14 16.31
CA GLY A 155 14.45 -10.74 16.81
C GLY A 155 14.23 -12.02 17.62
N SER A 156 14.62 -12.02 18.91
CA SER A 156 14.50 -13.17 19.81
C SER A 156 13.15 -13.30 20.52
N ILE A 157 12.25 -12.35 20.34
CA ILE A 157 10.90 -12.35 20.93
C ILE A 157 10.06 -13.42 20.25
N ALA A 158 9.37 -14.25 21.04
CA ALA A 158 8.54 -15.33 20.52
C ALA A 158 7.04 -15.00 20.63
N PHE A 159 6.27 -15.51 19.69
CA PHE A 159 4.82 -15.35 19.61
C PHE A 159 4.17 -16.74 19.69
N GLU A 160 3.29 -16.91 20.68
CA GLU A 160 2.60 -18.16 20.98
C GLU A 160 1.18 -18.18 20.37
N ASP A 161 0.58 -19.37 20.28
CA ASP A 161 -0.76 -19.58 19.72
C ASP A 161 -1.83 -18.79 20.48
N TYR A 162 -2.51 -17.88 19.78
CA TYR A 162 -3.46 -16.95 20.37
C TYR A 162 -4.65 -17.64 21.06
N ILE A 163 -5.14 -18.77 20.51
CA ILE A 163 -6.25 -19.53 21.12
C ILE A 163 -5.83 -20.18 22.43
N THR A 164 -4.65 -20.78 22.46
CA THR A 164 -4.11 -21.46 23.65
C THR A 164 -3.87 -20.45 24.77
N GLU A 165 -3.23 -19.32 24.46
CA GLU A 165 -2.95 -18.29 25.45
C GLU A 165 -4.21 -17.56 25.92
N ALA A 166 -5.17 -17.31 25.03
CA ALA A 166 -6.47 -16.75 25.42
C ALA A 166 -7.22 -17.64 26.40
N LYS A 167 -7.24 -18.96 26.19
CA LYS A 167 -7.87 -19.91 27.13
C LYS A 167 -7.20 -19.90 28.50
N LYS A 168 -5.86 -19.81 28.54
CA LYS A 168 -5.11 -19.68 29.80
C LYS A 168 -5.45 -18.35 30.51
N ALA A 169 -5.49 -17.24 29.76
CA ALA A 169 -5.81 -15.92 30.31
C ALA A 169 -7.23 -15.85 30.88
N VAL A 170 -8.24 -16.33 30.13
CA VAL A 170 -9.64 -16.43 30.60
C VAL A 170 -9.71 -17.23 31.89
N LYS A 171 -9.15 -18.44 31.90
CA LYS A 171 -9.13 -19.29 33.08
C LYS A 171 -8.50 -18.59 34.29
N ALA A 172 -7.38 -17.89 34.07
CA ALA A 172 -6.67 -17.20 35.15
C ALA A 172 -7.47 -16.00 35.72
N PHE A 173 -8.32 -15.35 34.92
CA PHE A 173 -9.29 -14.35 35.39
C PHE A 173 -10.45 -14.99 36.17
N GLU A 174 -11.04 -16.06 35.65
CA GLU A 174 -12.14 -16.78 36.30
C GLU A 174 -11.72 -17.35 37.67
N ASP A 175 -10.51 -17.92 37.77
CA ASP A 175 -9.93 -18.42 39.03
C ASP A 175 -9.75 -17.29 40.07
N LYS A 176 -9.70 -16.02 39.63
CA LYS A 176 -9.67 -14.81 40.49
C LYS A 176 -11.05 -14.19 40.74
N GLY A 177 -12.11 -14.85 40.30
CA GLY A 177 -13.51 -14.42 40.43
C GLY A 177 -13.88 -13.26 39.50
N VAL A 178 -13.17 -13.08 38.40
CA VAL A 178 -13.49 -12.11 37.35
C VAL A 178 -14.39 -12.79 36.32
N ASN A 179 -15.54 -12.17 36.01
CA ASN A 179 -16.53 -12.69 35.07
C ASN A 179 -16.91 -11.67 33.97
N LYS A 180 -16.07 -10.67 33.77
CA LYS A 180 -16.18 -9.66 32.72
C LYS A 180 -14.80 -9.54 32.08
N ILE A 181 -14.63 -10.06 30.88
CA ILE A 181 -13.32 -10.22 30.26
C ILE A 181 -13.29 -9.55 28.88
N ILE A 182 -12.31 -8.66 28.72
CA ILE A 182 -11.98 -7.99 27.48
C ILE A 182 -10.69 -8.61 26.93
N ALA A 183 -10.74 -9.11 25.70
CA ALA A 183 -9.55 -9.37 24.91
C ALA A 183 -9.22 -8.10 24.09
N LEU A 184 -8.05 -7.53 24.31
CA LEU A 184 -7.51 -6.41 23.54
C LEU A 184 -6.53 -6.99 22.52
N THR A 185 -6.91 -7.06 21.25
CA THR A 185 -6.26 -7.94 20.29
C THR A 185 -5.71 -7.18 19.08
N HIS A 186 -4.58 -7.65 18.59
CA HIS A 186 -3.98 -7.24 17.33
C HIS A 186 -3.74 -8.46 16.44
N ILE A 187 -4.82 -9.18 16.14
CA ILE A 187 -4.80 -10.46 15.40
C ILE A 187 -5.72 -10.45 14.17
N GLY A 188 -6.29 -9.29 13.84
CA GLY A 188 -7.18 -9.10 12.70
C GLY A 188 -8.62 -9.55 12.93
N TYR A 189 -9.57 -8.80 12.38
CA TYR A 189 -10.99 -9.14 12.47
C TYR A 189 -11.32 -10.41 11.68
N ASP A 190 -10.94 -10.42 10.40
CA ASP A 190 -11.14 -11.49 9.42
C ASP A 190 -9.85 -11.79 8.64
N ASP A 191 -8.71 -11.82 9.35
CA ASP A 191 -7.40 -12.11 8.77
C ASP A 191 -7.18 -13.62 8.57
N ASN A 192 -5.95 -14.13 8.57
CA ASN A 192 -5.66 -15.50 8.17
C ASN A 192 -6.07 -16.54 9.23
N PRO A 193 -7.12 -17.37 8.98
CA PRO A 193 -7.58 -18.39 9.94
C PRO A 193 -6.53 -19.40 10.40
N ALA A 194 -5.47 -19.59 9.61
CA ALA A 194 -4.38 -20.50 9.93
C ALA A 194 -3.43 -19.94 11.00
N TYR A 195 -3.37 -18.62 11.15
CA TYR A 195 -2.50 -17.93 12.10
C TYR A 195 -3.32 -17.22 13.17
N ASP A 196 -4.26 -16.35 12.79
CA ASP A 196 -4.76 -15.27 13.64
C ASP A 196 -6.12 -14.75 13.12
N ASN A 197 -7.16 -14.68 13.98
CA ASN A 197 -8.49 -14.17 13.60
C ASN A 197 -9.43 -13.94 14.81
N ASP A 198 -9.95 -12.72 15.00
CA ASP A 198 -10.85 -12.36 16.10
C ASP A 198 -12.21 -13.09 16.04
N GLN A 199 -12.77 -13.34 14.86
CA GLN A 199 -14.02 -14.10 14.74
C GLN A 199 -13.83 -15.56 15.17
N ILE A 200 -12.67 -16.15 14.88
CA ILE A 200 -12.34 -17.51 15.31
C ILE A 200 -12.06 -17.53 16.81
N LEU A 201 -11.35 -16.53 17.34
CA LEU A 201 -11.16 -16.35 18.78
C LEU A 201 -12.50 -16.35 19.52
N ALA A 202 -13.43 -15.49 19.10
CA ALA A 202 -14.76 -15.37 19.71
C ALA A 202 -15.57 -16.68 19.68
N LYS A 203 -15.42 -17.49 18.62
CA LYS A 203 -16.08 -18.79 18.47
C LYS A 203 -15.41 -19.92 19.28
N SER A 204 -14.12 -19.79 19.55
CA SER A 204 -13.27 -20.89 20.05
C SER A 204 -12.92 -20.76 21.54
N VAL A 205 -13.07 -19.56 22.11
CA VAL A 205 -12.75 -19.28 23.51
C VAL A 205 -13.99 -18.73 24.21
N GLU A 206 -14.60 -19.58 25.05
CA GLU A 206 -15.69 -19.17 25.94
C GLU A 206 -15.13 -18.29 27.08
N GLY A 207 -15.99 -17.45 27.67
CA GLY A 207 -15.62 -16.53 28.76
C GLY A 207 -15.12 -15.15 28.31
N ILE A 208 -14.83 -14.94 27.02
CA ILE A 208 -14.54 -13.59 26.48
C ILE A 208 -15.86 -12.87 26.18
N ASP A 209 -16.07 -11.70 26.78
CA ASP A 209 -17.29 -10.90 26.56
C ASP A 209 -17.12 -9.87 25.45
N VAL A 210 -15.93 -9.27 25.37
CA VAL A 210 -15.61 -8.21 24.40
C VAL A 210 -14.24 -8.46 23.79
N ILE A 211 -14.15 -8.36 22.48
CA ILE A 211 -12.91 -8.28 21.71
C ILE A 211 -12.82 -6.86 21.15
N VAL A 212 -11.73 -6.17 21.49
CA VAL A 212 -11.36 -4.86 20.93
C VAL A 212 -10.15 -5.11 20.04
N GLY A 213 -10.38 -5.16 18.72
CA GLY A 213 -9.41 -5.62 17.73
C GLY A 213 -8.67 -4.51 16.98
N GLY A 214 -7.68 -4.94 16.18
CA GLY A 214 -6.82 -4.13 15.30
C GLY A 214 -6.29 -4.94 14.10
N HIS A 215 -5.14 -4.57 13.53
CA HIS A 215 -4.38 -5.26 12.47
C HIS A 215 -5.01 -5.21 11.07
N SER A 216 -6.26 -5.64 10.95
CA SER A 216 -6.96 -5.77 9.65
C SER A 216 -7.48 -4.44 9.09
N HIS A 217 -7.34 -3.34 9.83
CA HIS A 217 -7.87 -2.02 9.50
C HIS A 217 -9.38 -2.01 9.21
N THR A 218 -10.14 -2.89 9.87
CA THR A 218 -11.58 -3.07 9.59
C THR A 218 -12.41 -1.93 10.19
N GLN A 219 -13.24 -1.28 9.38
CA GLN A 219 -14.25 -0.34 9.86
C GLN A 219 -15.52 -1.11 10.27
N LEU A 220 -15.75 -1.26 11.59
CA LEU A 220 -16.98 -1.84 12.14
C LEU A 220 -17.91 -0.73 12.65
N ASP A 221 -18.83 -0.27 11.81
CA ASP A 221 -19.80 0.78 12.16
C ASP A 221 -20.66 0.44 13.38
N LYS A 222 -20.86 -0.86 13.63
CA LYS A 222 -21.57 -1.42 14.79
C LYS A 222 -20.82 -2.65 15.32
N PRO A 223 -20.97 -2.98 16.61
CA PRO A 223 -20.39 -4.20 17.18
C PRO A 223 -20.93 -5.44 16.48
N VAL A 224 -20.04 -6.38 16.19
CA VAL A 224 -20.38 -7.71 15.67
C VAL A 224 -20.68 -8.61 16.87
N VAL A 225 -21.77 -9.37 16.80
CA VAL A 225 -22.21 -10.26 17.88
C VAL A 225 -21.94 -11.71 17.48
N VAL A 226 -21.14 -12.40 18.28
CA VAL A 226 -20.85 -13.83 18.12
C VAL A 226 -21.48 -14.60 19.27
N ASP A 227 -22.61 -15.26 18.99
CA ASP A 227 -23.42 -16.02 19.95
C ASP A 227 -23.41 -17.54 19.67
N LYS A 228 -22.52 -17.98 18.78
CA LYS A 228 -22.31 -19.40 18.47
C LYS A 228 -20.84 -19.77 18.57
N ASN A 229 -20.57 -20.95 19.11
CA ASN A 229 -19.23 -21.52 19.14
C ASN A 229 -18.84 -22.11 17.77
N ILE A 230 -17.60 -22.62 17.66
CA ILE A 230 -17.08 -23.19 16.40
C ILE A 230 -17.89 -24.41 15.90
N ALA A 231 -18.59 -25.11 16.80
CA ALA A 231 -19.50 -26.22 16.49
C ALA A 231 -20.92 -25.75 16.11
N GLY A 232 -21.16 -24.43 16.07
CA GLY A 232 -22.46 -23.83 15.75
C GLY A 232 -23.48 -23.87 16.89
N GLN A 233 -23.07 -24.23 18.10
CA GLN A 233 -23.94 -24.28 19.28
C GLN A 233 -24.05 -22.89 19.91
N ALA A 234 -25.22 -22.56 20.45
CA ALA A 234 -25.43 -21.30 21.14
C ALA A 234 -24.52 -21.17 22.36
N LYS A 235 -23.97 -19.97 22.56
CA LYS A 235 -23.14 -19.59 23.71
C LYS A 235 -23.49 -18.16 24.15
N ASP A 236 -22.91 -17.73 25.27
CA ASP A 236 -22.98 -16.32 25.67
C ASP A 236 -22.30 -15.43 24.62
N ALA A 237 -22.91 -14.27 24.36
CA ALA A 237 -22.50 -13.38 23.29
C ALA A 237 -21.14 -12.74 23.56
N THR A 238 -20.24 -12.85 22.58
CA THR A 238 -19.01 -12.04 22.51
C THR A 238 -19.20 -10.91 21.52
N LEU A 239 -18.88 -9.69 21.92
CA LEU A 239 -18.94 -8.51 21.06
C LEU A 239 -17.56 -8.25 20.44
N ILE A 240 -17.49 -7.96 19.15
CA ILE A 240 -16.26 -7.57 18.47
C ILE A 240 -16.39 -6.14 17.96
N VAL A 241 -15.39 -5.30 18.22
CA VAL A 241 -15.31 -3.91 17.75
C VAL A 241 -13.92 -3.57 17.24
N GLN A 242 -13.84 -2.73 16.21
CA GLN A 242 -12.61 -2.17 15.63
C GLN A 242 -12.92 -0.77 15.07
N ALA A 243 -11.96 0.15 15.13
CA ALA A 243 -12.13 1.57 14.81
C ALA A 243 -11.36 2.00 13.55
N TYR A 244 -11.39 1.19 12.50
CA TYR A 244 -10.72 1.46 11.22
C TYR A 244 -9.21 1.69 11.41
N GLN A 245 -8.67 2.87 11.06
CA GLN A 245 -7.24 3.18 11.10
C GLN A 245 -6.98 4.69 11.27
N TYR A 246 -5.72 5.07 11.46
CA TYR A 246 -5.13 6.40 11.26
C TYR A 246 -5.77 7.57 12.03
N ASN A 247 -6.39 7.28 13.18
CA ASN A 247 -7.16 8.26 13.94
C ASN A 247 -8.35 8.86 13.17
N ASP A 248 -8.90 8.16 12.18
CA ASP A 248 -10.11 8.58 11.47
C ASP A 248 -11.37 8.45 12.33
N TYR A 249 -11.38 7.45 13.21
CA TYR A 249 -12.47 7.19 14.14
C TYR A 249 -11.99 7.00 15.58
N LEU A 250 -12.86 7.37 16.52
CA LEU A 250 -12.79 6.94 17.91
C LEU A 250 -13.93 5.94 18.15
N GLY A 251 -13.58 4.70 18.45
CA GLY A 251 -14.55 3.66 18.75
C GLY A 251 -15.16 3.83 20.14
N THR A 252 -16.48 3.65 20.24
CA THR A 252 -17.21 3.64 21.50
C THR A 252 -18.05 2.39 21.63
N LEU A 253 -18.10 1.82 22.83
CA LEU A 253 -18.92 0.66 23.16
C LEU A 253 -19.38 0.78 24.61
N ASP A 254 -20.69 0.81 24.81
CA ASP A 254 -21.34 0.59 26.09
C ASP A 254 -21.80 -0.86 26.15
N VAL A 255 -21.50 -1.54 27.26
CA VAL A 255 -21.93 -2.92 27.49
C VAL A 255 -22.64 -2.99 28.83
N THR A 256 -23.81 -3.62 28.84
CA THR A 256 -24.57 -3.92 30.05
C THR A 256 -24.46 -5.41 30.34
N PHE A 257 -24.01 -5.73 31.55
CA PHE A 257 -23.89 -7.09 32.04
C PHE A 257 -24.98 -7.41 33.07
N ASN A 258 -25.41 -8.67 33.14
CA ASN A 258 -26.20 -9.15 34.26
C ASN A 258 -25.29 -9.53 35.46
N ASN A 259 -25.90 -9.99 36.55
CA ASN A 259 -25.17 -10.39 37.77
C ASN A 259 -24.25 -11.60 37.61
N LYS A 260 -24.38 -12.37 36.53
CA LYS A 260 -23.47 -13.47 36.20
C LYS A 260 -22.29 -13.04 35.32
N GLY A 261 -22.25 -11.77 34.91
CA GLY A 261 -21.22 -11.26 33.99
C GLY A 261 -21.56 -11.47 32.52
N VAL A 262 -22.78 -11.87 32.17
CA VAL A 262 -23.18 -12.10 30.77
C VAL A 262 -23.71 -10.80 30.15
N VAL A 263 -23.31 -10.52 28.91
CA VAL A 263 -23.80 -9.39 28.10
C VAL A 263 -25.31 -9.50 27.85
N VAL A 264 -26.07 -8.46 28.20
CA VAL A 264 -27.53 -8.40 27.98
C VAL A 264 -27.97 -7.20 27.12
N ALA A 265 -27.12 -6.20 26.96
CA ALA A 265 -27.34 -5.10 26.02
C ALA A 265 -26.00 -4.47 25.64
N HIS A 266 -25.94 -3.89 24.44
CA HIS A 266 -24.78 -3.13 23.99
C HIS A 266 -25.20 -1.96 23.09
N ASN A 267 -24.37 -0.93 23.06
CA ASN A 267 -24.49 0.18 22.14
C ASN A 267 -23.10 0.65 21.74
N GLY A 268 -22.71 0.41 20.49
CA GLY A 268 -21.41 0.82 19.97
C GLY A 268 -21.54 1.63 18.70
N ALA A 269 -20.60 2.55 18.50
CA ALA A 269 -20.54 3.44 17.35
C ALA A 269 -19.11 3.92 17.11
N LEU A 270 -18.83 4.26 15.86
CA LEU A 270 -17.63 4.98 15.46
C LEU A 270 -17.90 6.48 15.43
N LEU A 271 -17.13 7.24 16.20
CA LEU A 271 -17.16 8.70 16.17
C LEU A 271 -16.14 9.17 15.14
N LYS A 272 -16.61 9.79 14.05
CA LYS A 272 -15.73 10.32 13.00
C LYS A 272 -14.94 11.50 13.55
N VAL A 273 -13.63 11.32 13.69
CA VAL A 273 -12.75 12.30 14.35
C VAL A 273 -12.72 13.63 13.59
N ALA A 274 -12.83 13.61 12.27
CA ALA A 274 -12.86 14.80 11.43
C ALA A 274 -14.02 15.77 11.76
N ASP A 275 -15.09 15.31 12.42
CA ASP A 275 -16.26 16.12 12.77
C ASP A 275 -16.06 16.96 14.04
N TYR A 276 -14.95 16.75 14.77
CA TYR A 276 -14.63 17.47 16.01
C TYR A 276 -13.73 18.67 15.76
N VAL A 277 -13.84 19.67 16.64
CA VAL A 277 -12.92 20.82 16.64
C VAL A 277 -11.55 20.42 17.19
N GLU A 278 -10.51 21.10 16.74
CA GLU A 278 -9.14 20.85 17.22
C GLU A 278 -8.96 21.34 18.66
N ASP A 279 -8.36 20.52 19.51
CA ASP A 279 -8.02 20.87 20.88
C ASP A 279 -6.77 21.77 20.94
N GLY A 280 -6.88 22.93 21.59
CA GLY A 280 -5.79 23.91 21.65
C GLY A 280 -4.54 23.42 22.39
N GLN A 281 -4.69 22.59 23.43
CA GLN A 281 -3.54 21.99 24.11
C GLN A 281 -2.86 20.95 23.22
N ALA A 282 -3.65 20.12 22.53
CA ALA A 282 -3.10 19.15 21.58
C ALA A 282 -2.37 19.82 20.42
N LEU A 283 -2.89 20.92 19.87
CA LEU A 283 -2.18 21.70 18.84
C LEU A 283 -0.84 22.24 19.34
N ALA A 284 -0.80 22.76 20.57
CA ALA A 284 0.44 23.23 21.18
C ALA A 284 1.44 22.09 21.39
N THR A 285 0.98 20.90 21.80
CA THR A 285 1.80 19.69 21.91
C THR A 285 2.30 19.19 20.55
N LEU A 286 1.47 19.29 19.50
CA LEU A 286 1.81 18.81 18.15
C LEU A 286 2.84 19.70 17.48
N LYS A 287 2.78 21.01 17.73
CA LYS A 287 3.61 22.00 17.04
C LYS A 287 5.10 21.63 16.95
N PRO A 288 5.83 21.31 18.03
CA PRO A 288 7.26 20.99 17.92
C PRO A 288 7.52 19.75 17.05
N PHE A 289 6.67 18.73 17.13
CA PHE A 289 6.79 17.54 16.28
C PHE A 289 6.53 17.88 14.82
N LYS A 290 5.47 18.65 14.56
CA LYS A 290 5.09 19.08 13.23
C LYS A 290 6.15 19.96 12.57
N ASP A 291 6.69 20.96 13.30
CA ASP A 291 7.74 21.85 12.80
C ASP A 291 8.97 21.03 12.34
N LYS A 292 9.35 20.00 13.11
CA LYS A 292 10.48 19.13 12.75
C LYS A 292 10.18 18.23 11.56
N VAL A 293 8.96 17.68 11.46
CA VAL A 293 8.54 16.90 10.30
C VAL A 293 8.52 17.78 9.04
N GLU A 294 8.09 19.04 9.14
CA GLU A 294 8.17 20.00 8.04
C GLU A 294 9.63 20.29 7.63
N GLU A 295 10.56 20.40 8.58
CA GLU A 295 11.99 20.52 8.29
C GLU A 295 12.53 19.27 7.55
N LEU A 296 12.22 18.07 8.03
CA LEU A 296 12.64 16.81 7.42
C LEU A 296 12.04 16.61 6.03
N SER A 297 10.77 16.98 5.86
CA SER A 297 10.09 16.94 4.57
C SER A 297 10.79 17.80 3.53
N ASN A 298 11.47 18.88 3.93
CA ASN A 298 12.23 19.76 3.04
C ASN A 298 13.68 19.30 2.84
N THR A 299 14.12 18.22 3.48
CA THR A 299 15.49 17.72 3.34
C THR A 299 15.65 17.01 2.00
N GLU A 300 16.75 17.30 1.30
CA GLU A 300 17.11 16.62 0.06
C GLU A 300 17.47 15.17 0.32
N THR A 301 17.01 14.26 -0.55
CA THR A 301 17.34 12.83 -0.48
C THR A 301 18.78 12.53 -0.89
N GLY A 302 19.48 13.52 -1.47
CA GLY A 302 20.78 13.35 -2.13
C GLY A 302 20.66 12.96 -3.60
N ALA A 303 19.45 12.76 -4.11
CA ALA A 303 19.17 12.55 -5.53
C ALA A 303 18.71 13.84 -6.23
N THR A 304 18.98 13.95 -7.53
CA THR A 304 18.52 15.05 -8.39
C THR A 304 17.77 14.49 -9.59
N ALA A 305 16.54 14.95 -9.80
CA ALA A 305 15.77 14.70 -11.02
C ALA A 305 16.30 15.58 -12.16
N SER A 306 16.83 14.96 -13.20
CA SER A 306 17.37 15.67 -14.37
C SER A 306 16.28 16.29 -15.25
N ILE A 307 15.05 15.76 -15.15
CA ILE A 307 13.83 16.21 -15.79
C ILE A 307 12.70 16.23 -14.76
N ALA A 308 11.63 16.97 -15.01
CA ALA A 308 10.41 16.83 -14.22
C ALA A 308 9.79 15.46 -14.47
N LEU A 309 9.35 14.79 -13.41
CA LEU A 309 8.67 13.50 -13.47
C LEU A 309 7.18 13.73 -13.25
N ASP A 310 6.47 13.98 -14.34
CA ASP A 310 5.06 14.36 -14.29
C ASP A 310 4.14 13.22 -13.80
N ASN A 311 3.03 13.62 -13.20
CA ASN A 311 1.88 12.75 -12.91
C ASN A 311 0.68 13.18 -13.77
N PRO A 312 0.67 12.83 -15.06
CA PRO A 312 -0.34 13.33 -15.99
C PRO A 312 -1.73 12.74 -15.68
N ARG A 313 -2.76 13.54 -15.92
CA ARG A 313 -4.18 13.15 -15.85
C ARG A 313 -4.92 13.66 -17.08
N THR A 314 -5.94 12.94 -17.51
CA THR A 314 -6.72 13.30 -18.71
C THR A 314 -7.49 14.61 -18.55
N GLY A 315 -7.89 14.96 -17.33
CA GLY A 315 -8.80 16.08 -17.08
C GLY A 315 -10.15 15.92 -17.78
N GLY A 316 -10.56 14.67 -18.08
CA GLY A 316 -11.76 14.35 -18.85
C GLY A 316 -11.54 14.18 -20.35
N ASP A 317 -10.36 14.52 -20.87
CA ASP A 317 -9.97 14.29 -22.27
C ASP A 317 -9.16 13.00 -22.40
N ASN A 318 -9.84 11.92 -22.78
CA ASN A 318 -9.25 10.58 -22.91
C ASN A 318 -8.26 10.43 -24.08
N ILE A 319 -7.92 11.50 -24.80
CA ILE A 319 -6.82 11.52 -25.78
C ILE A 319 -5.49 11.84 -25.08
N LYS A 320 -5.50 12.61 -23.99
CA LYS A 320 -4.29 13.01 -23.27
C LYS A 320 -3.66 11.86 -22.48
N PRO A 321 -2.34 11.86 -22.26
CA PRO A 321 -1.68 10.84 -21.46
C PRO A 321 -2.17 10.88 -20.00
N SER A 322 -2.10 9.74 -19.32
CA SER A 322 -2.38 9.67 -17.88
C SER A 322 -1.63 8.53 -17.21
N VAL A 323 -1.18 8.77 -15.96
CA VAL A 323 -0.61 7.73 -15.09
C VAL A 323 -1.57 6.56 -14.86
N ARG A 324 -2.86 6.75 -15.16
CA ARG A 324 -3.96 5.80 -14.97
C ARG A 324 -4.37 5.06 -16.25
N LYS A 325 -3.58 5.16 -17.32
CA LYS A 325 -3.85 4.40 -18.56
C LYS A 325 -2.62 4.24 -19.48
N ASN A 326 -1.55 5.00 -19.23
CA ASN A 326 -0.31 4.95 -20.00
C ASN A 326 0.85 4.66 -19.06
N GLU A 327 1.86 3.99 -19.58
CA GLU A 327 3.18 3.93 -18.95
C GLU A 327 3.73 5.36 -18.75
N THR A 328 4.40 5.59 -17.61
CA THR A 328 5.02 6.89 -17.31
C THR A 328 6.44 6.71 -16.77
N PRO A 329 7.35 7.68 -16.96
CA PRO A 329 8.68 7.62 -16.37
C PRO A 329 8.67 7.43 -14.85
N LEU A 330 7.74 8.11 -14.15
CA LEU A 330 7.61 7.98 -12.70
C LEU A 330 7.11 6.60 -12.29
N GLY A 331 6.14 6.03 -13.00
CA GLY A 331 5.67 4.66 -12.77
C GLY A 331 6.77 3.62 -12.97
N ASN A 332 7.63 3.80 -13.98
CA ASN A 332 8.80 2.95 -14.20
C ASN A 332 9.81 3.06 -13.05
N LEU A 333 10.14 4.28 -12.63
CA LEU A 333 11.04 4.52 -11.49
C LEU A 333 10.56 3.84 -10.21
N ILE A 334 9.27 3.95 -9.89
CA ILE A 334 8.68 3.34 -8.70
C ILE A 334 8.77 1.81 -8.78
N THR A 335 8.33 1.23 -9.89
CA THR A 335 8.32 -0.23 -10.05
C THR A 335 9.73 -0.82 -10.13
N ASP A 336 10.72 -0.09 -10.63
CA ASP A 336 12.12 -0.49 -10.59
C ASP A 336 12.66 -0.57 -9.15
N GLY A 337 12.32 0.42 -8.32
CA GLY A 337 12.62 0.40 -6.89
C GLY A 337 11.95 -0.78 -6.19
N MET A 338 10.65 -0.99 -6.43
CA MET A 338 9.89 -2.13 -5.90
C MET A 338 10.53 -3.47 -6.28
N LEU A 339 10.86 -3.68 -7.56
CA LEU A 339 11.46 -4.93 -8.02
C LEU A 339 12.84 -5.15 -7.42
N LYS A 340 13.68 -4.11 -7.40
CA LYS A 340 15.03 -4.15 -6.80
C LYS A 340 14.96 -4.53 -5.32
N LYS A 341 14.04 -3.92 -4.57
CA LYS A 341 13.88 -4.17 -3.13
C LYS A 341 13.32 -5.56 -2.87
N ALA A 342 12.26 -5.96 -3.56
CA ALA A 342 11.65 -7.28 -3.39
C ALA A 342 12.66 -8.42 -3.64
N LYS A 343 13.54 -8.28 -4.65
CA LYS A 343 14.60 -9.25 -4.94
C LYS A 343 15.62 -9.43 -3.81
N GLN A 344 15.80 -8.44 -2.93
CA GLN A 344 16.65 -8.60 -1.75
C GLN A 344 16.10 -9.61 -0.75
N TYR A 345 14.77 -9.80 -0.72
CA TYR A 345 14.06 -10.72 0.18
C TYR A 345 13.73 -12.04 -0.51
N ASN A 346 13.36 -11.98 -1.79
CA ASN A 346 13.04 -13.14 -2.60
C ASN A 346 13.57 -12.97 -4.03
N ASN A 347 14.66 -13.67 -4.35
CA ASN A 347 15.29 -13.62 -5.67
C ASN A 347 14.41 -14.17 -6.81
N ASP A 348 13.35 -14.91 -6.50
CA ASP A 348 12.42 -15.47 -7.48
C ASP A 348 11.38 -14.44 -7.98
N VAL A 349 11.36 -13.24 -7.40
CA VAL A 349 10.47 -12.16 -7.84
C VAL A 349 10.85 -11.71 -9.26
N ILE A 350 9.97 -11.95 -10.23
CA ILE A 350 10.25 -11.67 -11.64
C ILE A 350 9.85 -10.28 -12.11
N MET A 351 8.84 -9.67 -11.47
CA MET A 351 8.31 -8.35 -11.84
C MET A 351 7.70 -7.62 -10.65
N ALA A 352 7.55 -6.31 -10.78
CA ALA A 352 6.84 -5.48 -9.81
C ALA A 352 5.71 -4.70 -10.49
N LEU A 353 4.59 -4.52 -9.77
CA LEU A 353 3.36 -3.91 -10.24
C LEU A 353 2.94 -2.77 -9.30
N GLN A 354 2.66 -1.59 -9.85
CA GLN A 354 2.15 -0.43 -9.10
C GLN A 354 0.91 0.13 -9.77
N ASN A 355 -0.22 0.20 -9.05
CA ASN A 355 -1.42 0.84 -9.56
C ASN A 355 -1.23 2.37 -9.68
N GLY A 356 -1.63 2.95 -10.81
CA GLY A 356 -1.51 4.39 -11.09
C GLY A 356 -2.34 5.26 -10.16
N GLY A 357 -3.37 4.67 -9.52
CA GLY A 357 -4.14 5.29 -8.45
C GLY A 357 -3.32 5.58 -7.19
N GLY A 358 -2.27 4.78 -6.95
CA GLY A 358 -1.31 4.94 -5.86
C GLY A 358 -0.29 6.07 -6.10
N ILE A 359 -0.08 6.52 -7.34
CA ILE A 359 0.86 7.58 -7.70
C ILE A 359 0.14 8.93 -7.68
N ARG A 360 0.45 9.79 -6.72
CA ARG A 360 -0.42 10.94 -6.36
C ARG A 360 0.10 12.30 -6.77
N ALA A 361 1.40 12.43 -7.00
CA ALA A 361 2.03 13.66 -7.48
C ALA A 361 3.21 13.33 -8.40
N GLY A 362 3.71 14.36 -9.07
CA GLY A 362 4.98 14.30 -9.79
C GLY A 362 6.16 14.72 -8.89
N ILE A 363 7.38 14.62 -9.44
CA ILE A 363 8.60 15.14 -8.81
C ILE A 363 9.14 16.26 -9.69
N ASN A 364 9.50 17.40 -9.09
CA ASN A 364 10.02 18.53 -9.85
C ASN A 364 11.44 18.24 -10.36
N GLN A 365 11.84 18.92 -11.44
CA GLN A 365 13.24 18.93 -11.85
C GLN A 365 14.10 19.58 -10.77
N GLY A 366 15.26 19.00 -10.47
CA GLY A 366 16.21 19.49 -9.46
C GLY A 366 16.39 18.52 -8.29
N PRO A 367 16.97 18.98 -7.17
CA PRO A 367 17.12 18.17 -5.96
C PRO A 367 15.78 17.62 -5.49
N ILE A 368 15.72 16.31 -5.23
CA ILE A 368 14.48 15.64 -4.81
C ILE A 368 14.42 15.64 -3.29
N THR A 369 13.35 16.19 -2.73
CA THR A 369 13.10 16.24 -1.28
C THR A 369 12.36 15.00 -0.78
N VAL A 370 12.51 14.68 0.52
CA VAL A 370 11.75 13.61 1.17
C VAL A 370 10.24 13.85 1.06
N GLY A 371 9.81 15.11 1.20
CA GLY A 371 8.41 15.52 1.06
C GLY A 371 7.83 15.26 -0.30
N GLU A 372 8.59 15.48 -1.38
CA GLU A 372 8.16 15.11 -2.74
C GLU A 372 7.94 13.61 -2.86
N VAL A 373 8.86 12.78 -2.35
CA VAL A 373 8.73 11.32 -2.38
C VAL A 373 7.47 10.84 -1.66
N ILE A 374 7.21 11.38 -0.46
CA ILE A 374 5.99 11.06 0.30
C ILE A 374 4.74 11.53 -0.43
N THR A 375 4.78 12.71 -1.05
CA THR A 375 3.63 13.24 -1.80
C THR A 375 3.31 12.37 -3.03
N VAL A 376 4.32 11.72 -3.62
CA VAL A 376 4.14 10.75 -4.71
C VAL A 376 3.42 9.49 -4.22
N LEU A 377 3.83 8.93 -3.07
CA LEU A 377 3.27 7.71 -2.46
C LEU A 377 2.77 7.98 -1.01
N PRO A 378 1.62 8.68 -0.84
CA PRO A 378 1.23 9.24 0.45
C PRO A 378 0.38 8.31 1.31
N PHE A 379 0.10 7.10 0.83
CA PHE A 379 -0.83 6.19 1.50
C PHE A 379 -0.18 5.31 2.56
N GLY A 380 1.16 5.30 2.63
CA GLY A 380 1.89 4.44 3.55
C GLY A 380 1.61 2.96 3.27
N ASN A 381 1.49 2.57 2.00
CA ASN A 381 1.40 1.15 1.68
C ASN A 381 2.75 0.49 1.95
N THR A 382 2.70 -0.83 2.11
CA THR A 382 3.87 -1.68 2.22
C THR A 382 4.11 -2.46 0.93
N LEU A 383 5.36 -2.85 0.69
CA LEU A 383 5.75 -3.75 -0.39
C LEU A 383 5.37 -5.18 -0.02
N ALA A 384 4.55 -5.83 -0.85
CA ALA A 384 4.18 -7.23 -0.72
C ALA A 384 4.73 -8.06 -1.87
N THR A 385 5.00 -9.34 -1.61
CA THR A 385 5.25 -10.35 -2.64
C THR A 385 4.08 -11.31 -2.72
N MET A 386 3.77 -11.81 -3.92
CA MET A 386 2.67 -12.75 -4.12
C MET A 386 3.01 -13.82 -5.17
N SER A 387 2.50 -15.02 -4.94
CA SER A 387 2.62 -16.15 -5.88
C SER A 387 1.34 -16.30 -6.70
N LEU A 388 1.42 -16.12 -8.01
CA LEU A 388 0.30 -16.17 -8.94
C LEU A 388 0.56 -17.14 -10.09
N THR A 389 -0.46 -17.85 -10.55
CA THR A 389 -0.38 -18.53 -11.85
C THR A 389 -0.31 -17.51 -12.98
N GLY A 390 0.30 -17.87 -14.12
CA GLY A 390 0.36 -17.00 -15.29
C GLY A 390 -1.03 -16.59 -15.80
N LYS A 391 -2.04 -17.45 -15.62
CA LYS A 391 -3.45 -17.14 -15.89
C LYS A 391 -3.97 -16.03 -14.98
N GLU A 392 -3.76 -16.15 -13.67
CA GLU A 392 -4.17 -15.13 -12.69
C GLU A 392 -3.47 -13.78 -12.96
N LEU A 393 -2.19 -13.81 -13.34
CA LEU A 393 -1.45 -12.60 -13.71
C LEU A 393 -2.04 -11.93 -14.96
N LYS A 394 -2.40 -12.70 -15.99
CA LYS A 394 -3.08 -12.18 -17.19
C LYS A 394 -4.46 -11.62 -16.85
N GLU A 395 -5.21 -12.30 -15.99
CA GLU A 395 -6.51 -11.81 -15.50
C GLU A 395 -6.39 -10.47 -14.75
N ALA A 396 -5.35 -10.30 -13.92
CA ALA A 396 -5.07 -9.02 -13.29
C ALA A 396 -4.76 -7.93 -14.34
N LEU A 397 -3.94 -8.24 -15.35
CA LEU A 397 -3.61 -7.28 -16.40
C LEU A 397 -4.85 -6.92 -17.27
N GLU A 398 -5.82 -7.80 -17.43
CA GLU A 398 -7.12 -7.48 -18.04
C GLU A 398 -7.91 -6.44 -17.21
N VAL A 399 -7.85 -6.52 -15.88
CA VAL A 399 -8.43 -5.50 -15.00
C VAL A 399 -7.72 -4.15 -15.20
N SER A 400 -6.37 -4.16 -15.24
CA SER A 400 -5.53 -2.98 -15.46
C SER A 400 -5.96 -2.18 -16.69
N VAL A 401 -6.05 -2.84 -17.86
CA VAL A 401 -6.39 -2.19 -19.14
C VAL A 401 -7.90 -2.14 -19.40
N GLY A 402 -8.73 -2.60 -18.47
CA GLY A 402 -10.15 -2.84 -18.68
C GLY A 402 -11.01 -1.60 -18.91
N GLN A 403 -10.54 -0.40 -18.52
CA GLN A 403 -11.25 0.86 -18.78
C GLN A 403 -10.67 1.67 -19.94
N TYR A 404 -9.53 1.24 -20.51
CA TYR A 404 -8.87 1.96 -21.59
C TYR A 404 -9.85 2.22 -22.77
N PRO A 405 -9.88 3.43 -23.37
CA PRO A 405 -8.95 4.56 -23.16
C PRO A 405 -9.31 5.52 -22.00
N ALA A 406 -10.33 5.20 -21.19
CA ALA A 406 -10.62 5.96 -19.97
C ALA A 406 -9.59 5.65 -18.87
N GLU A 407 -9.44 6.57 -17.93
CA GLU A 407 -8.56 6.38 -16.77
C GLU A 407 -9.06 5.25 -15.86
N ASN A 408 -8.13 4.40 -15.44
CA ASN A 408 -8.32 3.39 -14.41
C ASN A 408 -7.35 3.64 -13.24
N GLY A 409 -7.85 3.86 -12.02
CA GLY A 409 -6.98 3.87 -10.84
C GLY A 409 -6.15 2.59 -10.71
N GLY A 410 -6.73 1.47 -11.10
CA GLY A 410 -6.06 0.18 -11.12
C GLY A 410 -5.07 -0.04 -12.27
N PHE A 411 -4.81 0.92 -13.18
CA PHE A 411 -3.82 0.70 -14.25
C PHE A 411 -2.42 0.39 -13.66
N LEU A 412 -1.83 -0.74 -14.01
CA LEU A 412 -0.55 -1.20 -13.47
C LEU A 412 0.62 -0.70 -14.31
N HIS A 413 1.48 0.09 -13.68
CA HIS A 413 2.87 0.25 -14.11
C HIS A 413 3.63 -1.03 -13.79
N VAL A 414 4.65 -1.36 -14.60
CA VAL A 414 5.37 -2.62 -14.48
C VAL A 414 6.89 -2.43 -14.55
N SER A 415 7.63 -3.26 -13.82
CA SER A 415 9.08 -3.45 -13.98
C SER A 415 9.40 -4.94 -14.14
N GLY A 416 10.44 -5.27 -14.90
CA GLY A 416 10.83 -6.65 -15.19
C GLY A 416 9.94 -7.36 -16.22
N ALA A 417 8.92 -6.68 -16.75
CA ALA A 417 7.95 -7.22 -17.69
C ALA A 417 7.65 -6.30 -18.88
N LYS A 418 7.11 -6.90 -19.95
CA LYS A 418 6.47 -6.23 -21.09
C LYS A 418 5.06 -6.77 -21.26
N VAL A 419 4.10 -5.87 -21.37
CA VAL A 419 2.67 -6.13 -21.52
C VAL A 419 2.19 -5.50 -22.82
N GLU A 420 1.69 -6.34 -23.73
CA GLU A 420 1.08 -5.93 -24.98
C GLU A 420 -0.43 -6.20 -24.88
N PHE A 421 -1.26 -5.19 -25.13
CA PHE A 421 -2.71 -5.31 -25.14
C PHE A 421 -3.33 -4.69 -26.39
N ASP A 422 -4.50 -5.15 -26.82
CA ASP A 422 -5.23 -4.63 -27.96
C ASP A 422 -6.52 -3.98 -27.47
N SER A 423 -6.56 -2.64 -27.50
CA SER A 423 -7.71 -1.89 -26.99
C SER A 423 -9.00 -2.04 -27.80
N THR A 424 -8.91 -2.55 -29.03
CA THR A 424 -10.09 -2.81 -29.90
C THR A 424 -10.85 -4.05 -29.47
N LYS A 425 -10.22 -4.94 -28.69
CA LYS A 425 -10.85 -6.15 -28.18
C LYS A 425 -11.79 -5.84 -27.00
N ALA A 426 -12.76 -6.73 -26.82
CA ALA A 426 -13.68 -6.69 -25.70
C ALA A 426 -12.93 -6.71 -24.36
N LYS A 427 -13.45 -6.00 -23.36
CA LYS A 427 -12.92 -6.02 -21.99
C LYS A 427 -12.80 -7.46 -21.49
N GLY A 428 -11.67 -7.82 -20.89
CA GLY A 428 -11.36 -9.19 -20.45
C GLY A 428 -10.74 -10.06 -21.53
N GLN A 429 -10.46 -9.52 -22.71
CA GLN A 429 -9.79 -10.19 -23.83
C GLN A 429 -8.75 -9.27 -24.51
N ARG A 430 -8.28 -8.24 -23.81
CA ARG A 430 -7.38 -7.23 -24.35
C ARG A 430 -5.93 -7.64 -24.29
N ILE A 431 -5.50 -8.41 -23.29
CA ILE A 431 -4.11 -8.83 -23.16
C ILE A 431 -3.74 -9.77 -24.30
N VAL A 432 -2.75 -9.36 -25.11
CA VAL A 432 -2.22 -10.12 -26.24
C VAL A 432 -1.03 -10.95 -25.81
N LYS A 433 -0.09 -10.32 -25.10
CA LYS A 433 1.17 -10.95 -24.71
C LYS A 433 1.70 -10.35 -23.42
N VAL A 434 2.23 -11.22 -22.55
CA VAL A 434 2.92 -10.83 -21.33
C VAL A 434 4.24 -11.58 -21.30
N SER A 435 5.34 -10.85 -21.20
CA SER A 435 6.68 -11.44 -21.10
C SER A 435 7.47 -10.82 -19.96
N TYR A 436 8.39 -11.56 -19.39
CA TYR A 436 9.27 -11.11 -18.31
C TYR A 436 10.73 -11.35 -18.68
N MET A 437 11.64 -10.59 -18.08
CA MET A 437 13.08 -10.76 -18.27
C MET A 437 13.57 -11.95 -17.43
N ASP A 438 14.10 -12.98 -18.07
CA ASP A 438 14.72 -14.12 -17.39
C ASP A 438 16.09 -13.74 -16.78
N GLY A 439 16.68 -14.67 -16.03
CA GLY A 439 18.00 -14.48 -15.39
C GLY A 439 19.16 -14.32 -16.38
N GLN A 440 18.92 -14.55 -17.67
CA GLN A 440 19.87 -14.42 -18.77
C GLN A 440 19.68 -13.11 -19.55
N GLY A 441 18.73 -12.26 -19.16
CA GLY A 441 18.45 -10.99 -19.82
C GLY A 441 17.63 -11.14 -21.11
N LYS A 442 16.85 -12.22 -21.25
CA LYS A 442 15.95 -12.44 -22.38
C LYS A 442 14.49 -12.34 -21.94
N TYR A 443 13.65 -11.72 -22.75
CA TYR A 443 12.21 -11.75 -22.55
C TYR A 443 11.64 -13.14 -22.88
N VAL A 444 10.96 -13.74 -21.90
CA VAL A 444 10.26 -15.03 -22.01
C VAL A 444 8.78 -14.82 -21.71
N GLU A 445 7.91 -15.48 -22.47
CA GLU A 445 6.47 -15.32 -22.35
C GLU A 445 5.90 -16.07 -21.13
N ILE A 446 4.96 -15.42 -20.42
CA ILE A 446 4.24 -15.99 -19.29
C ILE A 446 3.32 -17.12 -19.74
N GLN A 447 3.45 -18.27 -19.08
CA GLN A 447 2.68 -19.48 -19.34
C GLN A 447 1.56 -19.63 -18.31
N ASP A 448 0.33 -19.92 -18.77
CA ASP A 448 -0.87 -19.88 -17.92
C ASP A 448 -0.81 -20.76 -16.67
N ASN A 449 -0.20 -21.94 -16.79
CA ASN A 449 -0.17 -22.96 -15.73
C ASN A 449 1.12 -22.93 -14.89
N VAL A 450 1.98 -21.94 -15.08
CA VAL A 450 3.20 -21.76 -14.29
C VAL A 450 2.94 -20.72 -13.21
N THR A 451 3.43 -20.99 -11.99
CA THR A 451 3.37 -20.03 -10.88
C THR A 451 4.59 -19.13 -10.91
N TYR A 452 4.36 -17.84 -10.74
CA TYR A 452 5.36 -16.77 -10.71
C TYR A 452 5.24 -15.98 -9.42
N THR A 453 6.38 -15.53 -8.90
CA THR A 453 6.42 -14.60 -7.78
C THR A 453 6.55 -13.18 -8.32
N ILE A 454 5.67 -12.28 -7.91
CA ILE A 454 5.69 -10.87 -8.28
C ILE A 454 5.64 -9.99 -7.02
N ALA A 455 6.01 -8.72 -7.16
CA ALA A 455 5.88 -7.71 -6.10
C ALA A 455 4.79 -6.69 -6.44
N THR A 456 4.06 -6.22 -5.43
CA THR A 456 3.11 -5.11 -5.57
C THR A 456 2.94 -4.39 -4.23
N ASN A 457 2.11 -3.35 -4.15
CA ASN A 457 1.78 -2.74 -2.87
C ASN A 457 0.66 -3.52 -2.15
N ALA A 458 0.62 -3.48 -0.82
CA ALA A 458 -0.33 -4.26 -0.02
C ALA A 458 -1.80 -3.93 -0.31
N PHE A 459 -2.14 -2.67 -0.63
CA PHE A 459 -3.50 -2.29 -1.04
C PHE A 459 -3.95 -3.06 -2.28
N THR A 460 -3.14 -3.09 -3.34
CA THR A 460 -3.44 -3.85 -4.56
C THR A 460 -3.39 -5.35 -4.29
N ALA A 461 -2.46 -5.83 -3.45
CA ALA A 461 -2.37 -7.25 -3.09
C ALA A 461 -3.63 -7.78 -2.39
N LYS A 462 -4.28 -6.96 -1.56
CA LYS A 462 -5.55 -7.27 -0.87
C LYS A 462 -6.79 -7.11 -1.78
N GLY A 463 -6.60 -6.79 -3.05
CA GLY A 463 -7.65 -6.64 -4.05
C GLY A 463 -8.20 -5.24 -4.23
N GLY A 464 -7.54 -4.21 -3.68
CA GLY A 464 -7.86 -2.81 -3.96
C GLY A 464 -7.91 -2.54 -5.47
N ASP A 465 -8.67 -1.54 -5.91
CA ASP A 465 -8.92 -1.22 -7.34
C ASP A 465 -9.61 -2.34 -8.17
N GLY A 466 -10.24 -3.32 -7.52
CA GLY A 466 -11.03 -4.37 -8.18
C GLY A 466 -10.21 -5.58 -8.63
N TYR A 467 -9.04 -5.78 -8.02
CA TYR A 467 -8.17 -6.94 -8.26
C TYR A 467 -8.65 -8.17 -7.48
N ASP A 468 -9.85 -8.67 -7.78
CA ASP A 468 -10.44 -9.85 -7.11
C ASP A 468 -9.53 -11.09 -7.19
N VAL A 469 -8.77 -11.23 -8.28
CA VAL A 469 -7.78 -12.30 -8.45
C VAL A 469 -6.63 -12.20 -7.43
N PHE A 470 -6.21 -10.99 -7.06
CA PHE A 470 -5.21 -10.77 -6.02
C PHE A 470 -5.81 -10.98 -4.63
N LYS A 471 -7.04 -10.49 -4.41
CA LYS A 471 -7.80 -10.76 -3.17
C LYS A 471 -7.89 -12.27 -2.90
N LYS A 472 -8.24 -13.05 -3.91
CA LYS A 472 -8.31 -14.50 -3.80
C LYS A 472 -6.95 -15.10 -3.42
N ALA A 473 -5.86 -14.64 -4.05
CA ALA A 473 -4.51 -15.10 -3.70
C ALA A 473 -4.15 -14.73 -2.25
N TYR A 474 -4.55 -13.54 -1.78
CA TYR A 474 -4.39 -13.11 -0.39
C TYR A 474 -5.15 -14.01 0.58
N GLU A 475 -6.45 -14.25 0.33
CA GLU A 475 -7.30 -15.12 1.14
C GLU A 475 -6.82 -16.58 1.17
N GLU A 476 -6.12 -17.03 0.12
CA GLU A 476 -5.48 -18.35 0.04
C GLU A 476 -4.08 -18.39 0.69
N GLY A 477 -3.62 -17.30 1.33
CA GLY A 477 -2.33 -17.22 1.99
C GLY A 477 -1.12 -17.21 1.05
N ARG A 478 -1.30 -16.78 -0.21
CA ARG A 478 -0.24 -16.70 -1.23
C ARG A 478 0.43 -15.33 -1.32
N VAL A 479 0.20 -14.46 -0.34
CA VAL A 479 0.75 -13.11 -0.26
C VAL A 479 1.56 -12.99 1.03
N THR A 480 2.73 -12.37 0.93
CA THR A 480 3.56 -12.00 2.08
C THR A 480 3.79 -10.50 2.03
N ASP A 481 3.24 -9.78 3.00
CA ASP A 481 3.57 -8.38 3.23
C ASP A 481 4.97 -8.28 3.84
N LEU A 482 5.87 -7.53 3.22
CA LEU A 482 7.24 -7.37 3.73
C LEU A 482 7.34 -6.26 4.79
N GLY A 483 6.26 -5.51 5.04
CA GLY A 483 6.24 -4.39 6.01
C GLY A 483 7.06 -3.17 5.57
N LEU A 484 7.62 -3.18 4.34
CA LEU A 484 8.50 -2.13 3.85
C LEU A 484 7.70 -0.98 3.25
N SER A 485 7.81 0.22 3.84
CA SER A 485 7.14 1.43 3.36
C SER A 485 7.46 1.73 1.89
N ASP A 486 6.41 2.01 1.12
CA ASP A 486 6.48 2.31 -0.31
C ASP A 486 7.29 3.59 -0.62
N TRP A 487 7.09 4.66 0.13
CA TRP A 487 7.83 5.91 -0.05
C TRP A 487 9.30 5.78 0.39
N GLU A 488 9.60 5.00 1.43
CA GLU A 488 10.98 4.77 1.86
C GLU A 488 11.74 3.95 0.82
N ASN A 489 11.09 2.93 0.25
CA ASN A 489 11.64 2.15 -0.84
C ASN A 489 11.93 3.04 -2.06
N LEU A 490 11.00 3.92 -2.43
CA LEU A 490 11.23 4.89 -3.49
C LEU A 490 12.40 5.83 -3.15
N ALA A 491 12.48 6.35 -1.93
CA ALA A 491 13.57 7.21 -1.45
C ALA A 491 14.93 6.50 -1.53
N GLU A 492 15.02 5.26 -1.07
CA GLU A 492 16.22 4.43 -1.15
C GLU A 492 16.63 4.22 -2.62
N HIS A 493 15.67 3.91 -3.48
CA HIS A 493 15.92 3.67 -4.89
C HIS A 493 16.46 4.92 -5.59
N ILE A 494 15.80 6.08 -5.46
CA ILE A 494 16.26 7.32 -6.09
C ILE A 494 17.63 7.77 -5.56
N THR A 495 17.87 7.62 -4.26
CA THR A 495 19.17 7.94 -3.64
C THR A 495 20.26 7.06 -4.22
N SER A 496 19.97 5.78 -4.46
CA SER A 496 20.91 4.85 -5.08
C SER A 496 21.26 5.18 -6.55
N LEU A 497 20.43 5.97 -7.23
CA LEU A 497 20.69 6.43 -8.59
C LEU A 497 21.52 7.72 -8.64
N GLY A 498 21.40 8.58 -7.63
CA GLY A 498 22.03 9.91 -7.59
C GLY A 498 21.40 10.89 -8.59
N THR A 499 21.56 10.64 -9.89
CA THR A 499 20.84 11.38 -10.95
C THR A 499 19.68 10.54 -11.48
N VAL A 500 18.46 11.07 -11.38
CA VAL A 500 17.23 10.39 -11.78
C VAL A 500 16.81 10.87 -13.17
N ASN A 501 16.72 9.94 -14.12
CA ASN A 501 16.31 10.19 -15.51
C ASN A 501 15.56 8.99 -16.12
N PRO A 502 14.45 8.53 -15.51
CA PRO A 502 13.66 7.43 -16.06
C PRO A 502 13.02 7.84 -17.39
N LYS A 503 12.71 6.84 -18.22
CA LYS A 503 12.07 7.02 -19.53
C LYS A 503 10.89 6.07 -19.67
N VAL A 504 10.01 6.36 -20.62
CA VAL A 504 9.08 5.38 -21.16
C VAL A 504 9.88 4.41 -22.03
N GLU A 505 9.69 3.11 -21.83
CA GLU A 505 10.47 2.04 -22.46
C GLU A 505 9.61 1.04 -23.26
N GLY A 506 8.29 1.28 -23.33
CA GLY A 506 7.36 0.35 -23.96
C GLY A 506 7.16 -0.91 -23.12
N ARG A 507 7.09 -0.74 -21.80
CA ARG A 507 6.73 -1.79 -20.84
C ARG A 507 5.25 -2.14 -20.89
N VAL A 508 4.38 -1.18 -21.24
CA VAL A 508 2.94 -1.41 -21.46
C VAL A 508 2.49 -0.73 -22.75
N VAL A 509 2.08 -1.51 -23.76
CA VAL A 509 1.83 -1.02 -25.12
C VAL A 509 0.47 -1.48 -25.66
N ASP A 510 -0.29 -0.55 -26.23
CA ASP A 510 -1.48 -0.85 -27.03
C ASP A 510 -1.09 -1.19 -28.47
N VAL A 511 -1.27 -2.45 -28.86
CA VAL A 511 -0.92 -2.98 -30.20
C VAL A 511 -2.09 -2.94 -31.18
N SER A 512 -3.21 -2.29 -30.83
CA SER A 512 -4.33 -2.09 -31.77
C SER A 512 -3.92 -1.35 -33.04
N ASN A 513 -2.94 -0.44 -32.94
CA ASN A 513 -2.33 0.24 -34.10
C ASN A 513 -1.31 -0.63 -34.87
N SER A 514 -0.92 -1.79 -34.32
CA SER A 514 -0.01 -2.77 -34.94
C SER A 514 -0.75 -3.78 -35.83
N GLN A 515 -2.07 -3.65 -36.02
CA GLN A 515 -2.83 -4.41 -37.03
C GLN A 515 -2.88 -3.73 -38.41
N VAL A 516 -2.22 -2.59 -38.55
CA VAL A 516 -2.07 -1.86 -39.81
C VAL A 516 -0.81 -2.43 -40.49
N PRO A 517 -0.90 -3.04 -41.70
CA PRO A 517 0.23 -3.78 -42.28
C PRO A 517 1.50 -2.92 -42.35
N ASP A 518 2.62 -3.42 -41.83
CA ASP A 518 3.93 -2.78 -42.01
C ASP A 518 4.48 -3.16 -43.39
N GLU A 519 4.57 -2.18 -44.29
CA GLU A 519 5.21 -2.35 -45.59
C GLU A 519 6.59 -1.67 -45.59
N ASN A 520 7.64 -2.43 -45.88
CA ASN A 520 8.95 -1.88 -46.22
C ASN A 520 8.95 -1.57 -47.72
N ILE A 521 8.96 -0.29 -48.05
CA ILE A 521 8.86 0.20 -49.42
C ILE A 521 10.23 0.67 -49.88
N ALA A 522 10.67 0.20 -51.05
CA ALA A 522 11.86 0.73 -51.68
C ALA A 522 11.65 2.20 -52.03
N GLU A 523 12.70 3.01 -51.94
CA GLU A 523 12.66 4.46 -52.15
C GLU A 523 12.01 4.88 -53.48
N THR A 524 12.26 4.12 -54.55
CA THR A 524 11.71 4.33 -55.90
C THR A 524 10.23 3.99 -56.02
N GLU A 525 9.68 3.30 -55.02
CA GLU A 525 8.31 2.86 -54.99
C GLU A 525 7.44 3.70 -54.06
N PHE A 526 7.99 4.60 -53.23
CA PHE A 526 7.18 5.41 -52.32
C PHE A 526 6.25 6.38 -53.06
N SER A 527 6.80 7.04 -54.07
CA SER A 527 6.17 8.21 -54.69
C SER A 527 5.15 7.84 -55.77
N GLY A 528 4.01 8.56 -55.77
CA GLY A 528 2.99 8.49 -56.81
C GLY A 528 3.11 9.61 -57.83
N THR A 529 2.01 9.90 -58.54
CA THR A 529 1.90 11.06 -59.43
C THR A 529 0.78 11.98 -58.97
N VAL A 530 0.79 13.25 -59.38
CA VAL A 530 -0.26 14.23 -59.01
C VAL A 530 -1.68 13.75 -59.33
N THR A 531 -1.87 13.05 -60.46
CA THR A 531 -3.17 12.51 -60.89
C THR A 531 -3.49 11.14 -60.30
N THR A 532 -2.48 10.45 -59.77
CA THR A 532 -2.60 9.10 -59.22
C THR A 532 -1.66 8.97 -58.02
N PRO A 533 -2.01 9.57 -56.85
CA PRO A 533 -1.20 9.45 -55.65
C PRO A 533 -1.14 8.00 -55.18
N LYS A 534 -0.02 7.58 -54.60
CA LYS A 534 0.11 6.24 -54.05
C LYS A 534 -0.55 6.19 -52.67
N VAL A 535 -1.43 5.22 -52.44
CA VAL A 535 -2.16 5.07 -51.18
C VAL A 535 -1.67 3.83 -50.47
N TYR A 536 -1.17 4.02 -49.25
CA TYR A 536 -0.76 2.97 -48.34
C TYR A 536 -1.83 2.82 -47.26
N GLU A 537 -2.44 1.64 -47.20
CA GLU A 537 -3.43 1.30 -46.17
C GLU A 537 -2.77 0.96 -44.82
N GLY A 538 -1.43 1.01 -44.79
CA GLY A 538 -0.54 0.46 -43.78
C GLY A 538 0.37 1.51 -43.11
N ASN A 539 1.19 1.05 -42.17
CA ASN A 539 2.41 1.75 -41.79
C ASN A 539 3.43 1.52 -42.89
N VAL A 540 4.23 2.53 -43.20
CA VAL A 540 5.23 2.46 -44.26
C VAL A 540 6.58 2.78 -43.66
N THR A 541 7.56 1.90 -43.87
CA THR A 541 8.97 2.24 -43.69
C THR A 541 9.60 2.46 -45.06
N VAL A 542 10.21 3.63 -45.27
CA VAL A 542 10.95 3.96 -46.50
C VAL A 542 12.41 4.24 -46.15
N ASP A 543 13.32 3.53 -46.81
CA ASP A 543 14.76 3.80 -46.75
C ASP A 543 15.12 4.79 -47.87
N ILE A 544 15.63 5.98 -47.55
CA ILE A 544 15.81 7.11 -48.50
C ILE A 544 17.26 7.27 -49.01
N ASN A 545 18.12 6.27 -48.83
CA ASN A 545 19.57 6.35 -49.08
C ASN A 545 20.00 6.94 -50.45
N ASN A 546 19.14 6.98 -51.48
CA ASN A 546 19.44 7.59 -52.78
C ASN A 546 18.39 8.60 -53.29
N ILE A 547 17.47 9.08 -52.45
CA ILE A 547 16.45 10.08 -52.85
C ILE A 547 16.33 11.22 -51.83
N SER A 548 16.08 12.43 -52.32
CA SER A 548 15.87 13.62 -51.49
C SER A 548 14.42 14.10 -51.48
N ILE A 549 13.52 13.43 -52.21
CA ILE A 549 12.11 13.86 -52.36
C ILE A 549 11.17 12.66 -52.26
N LEU A 550 10.16 12.78 -51.39
CA LEU A 550 9.02 11.87 -51.31
C LEU A 550 7.76 12.61 -51.75
N GLU A 551 7.01 12.07 -52.72
CA GLU A 551 5.95 12.83 -53.36
C GLU A 551 4.67 12.06 -53.68
N ASN A 552 3.54 12.78 -53.63
CA ASN A 552 2.21 12.32 -54.07
C ASN A 552 1.81 10.98 -53.43
N ALA A 553 1.78 10.93 -52.10
CA ALA A 553 1.45 9.73 -51.35
C ALA A 553 0.50 10.01 -50.17
N VAL A 554 -0.36 9.03 -49.85
CA VAL A 554 -1.22 9.02 -48.66
C VAL A 554 -0.94 7.78 -47.85
N VAL A 555 -0.43 7.94 -46.64
CA VAL A 555 -0.15 6.86 -45.68
C VAL A 555 -1.22 6.87 -44.61
N LYS A 556 -2.04 5.81 -44.53
CA LYS A 556 -3.12 5.69 -43.55
C LYS A 556 -2.66 5.18 -42.18
N GLY A 557 -1.38 4.79 -42.05
CA GLY A 557 -0.71 4.47 -40.79
C GLY A 557 0.45 5.43 -40.47
N HIS A 558 1.47 4.92 -39.79
CA HIS A 558 2.72 5.61 -39.50
C HIS A 558 3.64 5.65 -40.72
N LEU A 559 4.37 6.76 -40.90
CA LEU A 559 5.47 6.84 -41.87
C LEU A 559 6.79 6.88 -41.12
N ILE A 560 7.62 5.84 -41.29
CA ILE A 560 8.96 5.73 -40.72
C ILE A 560 9.95 5.95 -41.86
N ILE A 561 10.87 6.89 -41.68
CA ILE A 561 11.91 7.17 -42.66
C ILE A 561 13.25 6.77 -42.06
N THR A 562 14.04 6.03 -42.83
CA THR A 562 15.37 5.56 -42.43
C THR A 562 16.39 5.87 -43.51
N GLY A 563 17.67 5.90 -43.17
CA GLY A 563 18.76 6.05 -44.13
C GLY A 563 19.40 7.42 -44.10
N THR A 564 20.23 7.70 -45.11
CA THR A 564 21.09 8.89 -45.15
C THR A 564 20.85 9.69 -46.42
N VAL A 565 20.64 11.00 -46.28
CA VAL A 565 20.51 11.92 -47.42
C VAL A 565 21.49 13.07 -47.28
N ILE A 566 22.20 13.36 -48.37
CA ILE A 566 23.11 14.50 -48.43
C ILE A 566 22.27 15.77 -48.70
N ASN A 567 22.37 16.75 -47.82
CA ASN A 567 21.70 18.07 -47.84
C ASN A 567 20.27 18.13 -47.29
N GLU A 568 19.25 17.68 -48.02
CA GLU A 568 17.86 17.99 -47.66
C GLU A 568 16.89 16.89 -48.08
N LEU A 569 15.95 16.55 -47.19
CA LEU A 569 14.76 15.74 -47.49
C LEU A 569 13.54 16.66 -47.62
N SER A 570 12.84 16.60 -48.76
CA SER A 570 11.63 17.37 -49.02
C SER A 570 10.42 16.47 -49.27
N PHE A 571 9.25 16.93 -48.87
CA PHE A 571 7.98 16.28 -49.20
C PHE A 571 7.20 17.11 -50.22
N VAL A 572 6.48 16.46 -51.13
CA VAL A 572 5.58 17.13 -52.06
C VAL A 572 4.24 16.41 -52.09
N ASN A 573 3.19 17.02 -51.54
CA ASN A 573 1.84 16.45 -51.52
C ASN A 573 1.80 15.05 -50.85
N VAL A 574 2.37 14.96 -49.64
CA VAL A 574 2.34 13.75 -48.81
C VAL A 574 1.39 13.94 -47.63
N LYS A 575 0.54 12.94 -47.35
CA LYS A 575 -0.35 12.93 -46.18
C LYS A 575 -0.09 11.70 -45.34
N VAL A 576 0.06 11.87 -44.02
CA VAL A 576 0.25 10.79 -43.05
C VAL A 576 -0.84 10.88 -41.99
N GLU A 577 -1.65 9.84 -41.85
CA GLU A 577 -2.76 9.81 -40.89
C GLU A 577 -2.33 9.37 -39.49
N GLY A 578 -1.19 8.68 -39.36
CA GLY A 578 -0.51 8.38 -38.09
C GLY A 578 0.66 9.33 -37.79
N ASN A 579 1.65 8.80 -37.05
CA ASN A 579 2.90 9.50 -36.73
C ASN A 579 3.90 9.49 -37.90
N LEU A 580 4.74 10.52 -37.98
CA LEU A 580 5.93 10.58 -38.81
C LEU A 580 7.16 10.34 -37.91
N ASP A 581 7.94 9.29 -38.17
CA ASP A 581 9.16 8.97 -37.43
C ASP A 581 10.41 9.19 -38.29
N LEU A 582 11.19 10.20 -37.89
CA LEU A 582 12.46 10.59 -38.50
C LEU A 582 13.66 10.28 -37.60
N SER A 583 13.47 9.60 -36.45
CA SER A 583 14.53 9.35 -35.47
C SER A 583 15.69 8.48 -35.99
N LYS A 584 15.56 7.93 -37.19
CA LYS A 584 16.49 7.01 -37.84
C LYS A 584 17.05 7.53 -39.17
N ILE A 585 16.90 8.82 -39.44
CA ILE A 585 17.53 9.46 -40.62
C ILE A 585 18.80 10.20 -40.21
N ASP A 586 19.76 10.25 -41.14
CA ASP A 586 20.94 11.11 -41.07
C ASP A 586 20.87 12.11 -42.23
N VAL A 587 20.48 13.35 -41.94
CA VAL A 587 20.24 14.42 -42.92
C VAL A 587 20.54 15.80 -42.32
N ASP A 588 21.04 16.73 -43.13
CA ASP A 588 21.36 18.09 -42.65
C ASP A 588 20.09 18.95 -42.44
N LYS A 589 19.04 18.72 -43.23
CA LYS A 589 17.79 19.50 -43.19
C LYS A 589 16.58 18.68 -43.68
N VAL A 590 15.41 18.95 -43.10
CA VAL A 590 14.12 18.41 -43.58
C VAL A 590 13.15 19.58 -43.86
N ASP A 591 12.54 19.58 -45.04
CA ASP A 591 11.50 20.52 -45.45
C ASP A 591 10.11 19.90 -45.30
N PHE A 592 9.32 20.44 -44.37
CA PHE A 592 7.98 19.94 -44.03
C PHE A 592 6.84 20.63 -44.80
N ASP A 593 7.12 21.62 -45.67
CA ASP A 593 6.07 22.45 -46.29
C ASP A 593 5.10 21.63 -47.18
N GLY A 594 5.52 20.49 -47.70
CA GLY A 594 4.71 19.61 -48.56
C GLY A 594 4.21 18.32 -47.92
N ILE A 595 4.24 18.19 -46.59
CA ILE A 595 3.66 17.07 -45.84
C ILE A 595 2.62 17.53 -44.83
N THR A 596 1.55 16.75 -44.67
CA THR A 596 0.57 16.91 -43.58
C THR A 596 0.55 15.65 -42.72
N VAL A 597 0.77 15.79 -41.41
CA VAL A 597 0.79 14.69 -40.43
C VAL A 597 -0.32 14.91 -39.41
N ASN A 598 -1.19 13.92 -39.21
CA ASN A 598 -2.26 14.00 -38.21
C ASN A 598 -1.79 13.58 -36.81
N GLY A 599 -0.78 12.70 -36.72
CA GLY A 599 -0.15 12.27 -35.47
C GLY A 599 1.05 13.14 -35.06
N GLU A 600 1.93 12.58 -34.24
CA GLU A 600 3.17 13.24 -33.81
C GLU A 600 4.27 13.12 -34.88
N THR A 601 5.16 14.13 -34.93
CA THR A 601 6.43 14.05 -35.66
C THR A 601 7.55 13.79 -34.67
N ILE A 602 8.21 12.65 -34.80
CA ILE A 602 9.32 12.20 -33.95
C ILE A 602 10.61 12.53 -34.70
N LEU A 603 11.48 13.34 -34.08
CA LEU A 603 12.75 13.81 -34.65
C LEU A 603 13.94 13.10 -34.02
#